data_AF-A0A447N7P5-F1
#
_entry.id   AF-A0A447N7P5-F1
#
_cell.length_a   1.000
_cell.length_b   1.000
_cell.length_c   1.000
_cell.angle_alpha   90.00
_cell.angle_beta   90.00
_cell.angle_gamma   90.00
#
_symmetry.space_group_name_H-M   'P 1'
#
loop_
_entity.id
_entity.type
_entity.pdbx_description
1 polymer ?
#
loop_
_entity_poly.entity_id
_entity_poly.type
_entity_poly.pdbx_seq_one_letter_code
_entity_poly.pdbx_strand_id
1 'polypeptide(L)'
;MTNGLKMRDVRHDGRHAHDHDYVTRVRDINADTPARYNADPDRLFESSGCAGKLAFCVRLDTFAAEKNQQVFYIGTNQPAVLTEIRRHILANFDNLPVAGEYMHRDIYDIAEQYGKDTFLMIDKLGTDKMPFFFTLKGRTDAMLEKVNFSDRISPTARCRIRPPVSQPSATANEKLAR
;
A
#
# COMPACT_ATOMS: atom_id res chain seq x y z
N MET A 1 1.04 -13.13 35.93
CA MET A 1 -0.07 -12.16 35.94
C MET A 1 0.43 -10.87 35.31
N THR A 2 0.18 -10.66 34.03
CA THR A 2 0.58 -9.43 33.32
C THR A 2 -0.35 -8.30 33.74
N ASN A 3 0.19 -7.31 34.45
CA ASN A 3 -0.51 -6.05 34.67
C ASN A 3 -0.70 -5.38 33.31
N GLY A 4 -1.88 -5.55 32.70
CA GLY A 4 -2.25 -4.80 31.50
C GLY A 4 -2.25 -3.30 31.77
N LEU A 5 -1.99 -2.51 30.73
CA LEU A 5 -2.07 -1.04 30.78
C LEU A 5 -3.44 -0.62 31.35
N LYS A 6 -3.44 0.18 32.42
CA LYS A 6 -4.68 0.74 32.98
C LYS A 6 -4.99 2.05 32.28
N MET A 7 -6.26 2.42 32.17
CA MET A 7 -6.66 3.68 31.51
C MET A 7 -5.94 4.91 32.09
N ARG A 8 -5.67 4.93 33.40
CA ARG A 8 -4.91 6.00 34.07
C ARG A 8 -3.45 6.14 33.61
N ASP A 9 -2.89 5.10 33.01
CA ASP A 9 -1.51 5.08 32.50
C ASP A 9 -1.45 5.63 31.05
N VAL A 10 -2.60 5.85 30.41
CA VAL A 10 -2.72 6.37 29.05
C VAL A 10 -2.88 7.89 29.07
N ARG A 11 -1.92 8.61 28.48
CA ARG A 11 -2.01 10.06 28.29
C ARG A 11 -2.75 10.40 26.99
N HIS A 12 -3.59 11.43 27.04
CA HIS A 12 -4.30 11.99 25.89
C HIS A 12 -3.83 13.44 25.73
N ASP A 13 -2.81 13.66 24.89
CA ASP A 13 -2.07 14.92 24.77
C ASP A 13 -2.29 15.63 23.42
N GLY A 14 -3.30 15.20 22.65
CA GLY A 14 -3.70 15.84 21.38
C GLY A 14 -2.72 15.63 20.22
N ARG A 15 -1.67 14.82 20.39
CA ARG A 15 -0.78 14.44 19.27
C ARG A 15 -1.56 13.62 18.24
N HIS A 16 -1.23 13.84 16.97
CA HIS A 16 -1.89 13.17 15.87
C HIS A 16 -1.46 11.69 15.77
N ALA A 17 -2.44 10.79 15.68
CA ALA A 17 -2.22 9.37 15.43
C ALA A 17 -2.67 8.94 14.00
N HIS A 18 -3.03 9.91 13.15
CA HIS A 18 -3.28 9.76 11.72
C HIS A 18 -3.07 11.11 10.98
N ASP A 19 -3.03 11.08 9.64
CA ASP A 19 -2.93 12.28 8.80
C ASP A 19 -4.30 12.95 8.64
N HIS A 20 -4.52 14.07 9.35
CA HIS A 20 -5.80 14.77 9.38
C HIS A 20 -6.08 15.56 8.08
N ASP A 21 -5.02 16.12 7.47
CA ASP A 21 -5.14 17.03 6.32
C ASP A 21 -5.13 16.31 4.97
N TYR A 22 -5.07 14.98 4.98
CA TYR A 22 -5.03 14.18 3.75
C TYR A 22 -6.26 14.44 2.86
N VAL A 23 -7.44 14.57 3.46
CA VAL A 23 -8.69 14.82 2.73
C VAL A 23 -8.66 16.15 1.99
N THR A 24 -8.11 17.19 2.61
CA THR A 24 -7.96 18.51 1.98
C THR A 24 -6.94 18.45 0.84
N ARG A 25 -5.80 17.81 1.08
CA ARG A 25 -4.71 17.72 0.10
C ARG A 25 -5.07 16.89 -1.14
N VAL A 26 -5.80 15.79 -0.97
CA VAL A 26 -6.23 14.97 -2.12
C VAL A 26 -7.27 15.69 -2.98
N ARG A 27 -8.06 16.59 -2.40
CA ARG A 27 -9.05 17.40 -3.13
C ARG A 27 -8.42 18.58 -3.87
N ASP A 28 -7.20 18.98 -3.53
CA ASP A 28 -6.48 20.02 -4.27
C ASP A 28 -5.95 19.48 -5.61
N ILE A 29 -6.83 19.48 -6.60
CA ILE A 29 -6.54 19.00 -7.97
C ILE A 29 -5.71 19.98 -8.79
N ASN A 30 -5.45 21.19 -8.28
CA ASN A 30 -4.70 22.23 -8.97
C ASN A 30 -3.31 22.44 -8.35
N ALA A 31 -2.99 21.77 -7.24
CA ALA A 31 -1.64 21.72 -6.72
C ALA A 31 -0.68 21.07 -7.73
N ASP A 32 0.45 21.73 -7.96
CA ASP A 32 1.55 21.22 -8.78
C ASP A 32 2.41 20.18 -8.04
N THR A 33 2.04 19.83 -6.80
CA THR A 33 2.71 18.85 -5.96
C THR A 33 1.92 17.54 -5.86
N PRO A 34 2.58 16.39 -5.75
CA PRO A 34 1.90 15.12 -5.59
C PRO A 34 1.17 15.06 -4.23
N ALA A 35 -0.01 14.43 -4.20
CA ALA A 35 -0.80 14.29 -2.98
C ALA A 35 -0.08 13.51 -1.86
N ARG A 36 0.81 12.58 -2.22
CA ARG A 36 1.65 11.83 -1.29
C ARG A 36 2.93 11.36 -1.98
N TYR A 37 4.05 11.45 -1.28
CA TYR A 37 5.32 10.85 -1.66
C TYR A 37 6.09 10.44 -0.40
N ASN A 38 7.06 9.54 -0.54
CA ASN A 38 7.75 8.94 0.62
C ASN A 38 8.69 9.89 1.35
N ALA A 39 9.18 10.94 0.68
CA ALA A 39 10.15 11.89 1.21
C ALA A 39 9.49 13.21 1.67
N ASP A 40 8.19 13.17 1.99
CA ASP A 40 7.44 14.32 2.49
C ASP A 40 7.88 14.63 3.93
N PRO A 41 8.55 15.78 4.20
CA PRO A 41 9.08 16.10 5.51
C PRO A 41 7.99 16.18 6.59
N ASP A 42 6.75 16.54 6.22
CA ASP A 42 5.64 16.66 7.16
C ASP A 42 5.09 15.30 7.61
N ARG A 43 5.55 14.20 6.98
CA ARG A 43 5.11 12.82 7.25
C ARG A 43 6.21 11.95 7.85
N LEU A 44 7.43 12.47 7.93
CA LEU A 44 8.58 11.79 8.52
C LEU A 44 8.73 12.24 9.97
N PHE A 45 8.23 11.43 10.90
CA PHE A 45 8.32 11.72 12.32
C PHE A 45 8.55 10.44 13.14
N GLU A 46 9.69 10.38 13.84
CA GLU A 46 10.12 9.26 14.68
C GLU A 46 10.01 7.89 13.98
N SER A 47 8.93 7.16 14.24
CA SER A 47 8.65 5.84 13.66
C SER A 47 7.98 5.91 12.28
N SER A 48 7.27 7.00 11.98
CA SER A 48 6.62 7.25 10.69
C SER A 48 7.70 7.51 9.63
N GLY A 49 7.84 6.58 8.69
CA GLY A 49 8.87 6.65 7.65
C GLY A 49 10.25 6.14 8.07
N CYS A 50 10.38 5.45 9.21
CA CYS A 50 11.67 4.94 9.70
C CYS A 50 12.31 3.82 8.85
N ALA A 51 11.57 3.26 7.88
CA ALA A 51 12.02 2.18 6.98
C ALA A 51 12.70 1.00 7.71
N GLY A 52 12.16 0.61 8.87
CA GLY A 52 12.65 -0.52 9.66
C GLY A 52 13.80 -0.21 10.62
N LYS A 53 14.17 1.07 10.79
CA LYS A 53 15.24 1.48 11.71
C LYS A 53 14.78 1.58 13.16
N LEU A 54 13.50 1.87 13.43
CA LEU A 54 13.01 2.11 14.80
C LEU A 54 11.47 1.95 14.92
N ALA A 55 10.99 0.90 15.60
CA ALA A 55 9.62 0.81 16.14
C ALA A 55 9.43 -0.46 17.00
N PHE A 56 8.85 -0.33 18.21
CA PHE A 56 8.43 -1.47 19.04
C PHE A 56 6.89 -1.59 19.12
N CYS A 57 6.20 -0.47 19.24
CA CYS A 57 4.74 -0.37 19.24
C CYS A 57 4.30 0.99 18.69
N VAL A 58 3.08 1.06 18.14
CA VAL A 58 2.48 2.30 17.61
C VAL A 58 1.07 2.47 18.15
N ARG A 59 0.64 3.72 18.32
CA ARG A 59 -0.74 4.09 18.64
C ARG A 59 -1.34 4.75 17.40
N LEU A 60 -2.46 4.22 16.92
CA LEU A 60 -3.16 4.69 15.73
C LEU A 60 -4.62 4.90 16.04
N ASP A 61 -5.22 5.90 15.39
CA ASP A 61 -6.66 6.10 15.43
C ASP A 61 -7.38 5.07 14.54
N THR A 62 -8.62 4.74 14.89
CA THR A 62 -9.50 3.89 14.10
C THR A 62 -10.71 4.69 13.63
N PHE A 63 -11.25 4.30 12.47
CA PHE A 63 -12.39 4.98 11.84
C PHE A 63 -13.61 4.08 11.83
N ALA A 64 -14.79 4.70 11.71
CA ALA A 64 -16.04 3.97 11.57
C ALA A 64 -16.03 3.17 10.26
N ALA A 65 -16.49 1.91 10.32
CA ALA A 65 -16.62 1.08 9.13
C ALA A 65 -17.83 1.54 8.29
N GLU A 66 -17.60 1.75 6.99
CA GLU A 66 -18.66 2.06 6.04
C GLU A 66 -19.56 0.85 5.83
N LYS A 67 -20.88 1.03 5.99
CA LYS A 67 -21.86 -0.07 6.00
C LYS A 67 -22.30 -0.49 4.60
N ASN A 68 -22.40 0.47 3.68
CA ASN A 68 -22.93 0.27 2.34
C ASN A 68 -21.84 0.59 1.33
N GLN A 69 -21.09 -0.43 0.90
CA GLN A 69 -20.06 -0.30 -0.11
C GLN A 69 -20.59 -0.82 -1.45
N GLN A 70 -20.39 -0.04 -2.51
CA GLN A 70 -20.70 -0.41 -3.88
C GLN A 70 -19.45 -0.24 -4.74
N VAL A 71 -19.24 -1.20 -5.65
CA VAL A 71 -18.11 -1.21 -6.58
C VAL A 71 -18.64 -0.93 -7.98
N PHE A 72 -18.07 0.08 -8.63
CA PHE A 72 -18.39 0.43 -10.02
C PHE A 72 -17.21 0.08 -10.91
N TYR A 73 -17.44 -0.80 -11.90
CA TYR A 73 -16.45 -1.12 -12.92
C TYR A 73 -16.60 -0.17 -14.11
N ILE A 74 -15.56 0.63 -14.36
CA ILE A 74 -15.53 1.62 -15.44
C ILE A 74 -14.39 1.25 -16.39
N GLY A 75 -14.73 0.93 -17.63
CA GLY A 75 -13.78 0.64 -18.70
C GLY A 75 -13.81 1.70 -19.79
N THR A 76 -12.65 2.20 -20.19
CA THR A 76 -12.51 3.13 -21.31
C THR A 76 -11.20 2.89 -22.05
N ASN A 77 -11.19 3.11 -23.36
CA ASN A 77 -9.96 3.10 -24.17
C ASN A 77 -9.27 4.48 -24.19
N GLN A 78 -9.86 5.51 -23.57
CA GLN A 78 -9.35 6.87 -23.56
C GLN A 78 -8.92 7.27 -22.13
N PRO A 79 -7.61 7.45 -21.85
CA PRO A 79 -7.12 7.83 -20.51
C PRO A 79 -7.62 9.19 -20.01
N ALA A 80 -7.96 10.09 -20.93
CA ALA A 80 -8.51 11.40 -20.61
C ALA A 80 -9.82 11.29 -19.80
N VAL A 81 -10.69 10.34 -20.14
CA VAL A 81 -11.97 10.11 -19.45
C VAL A 81 -11.76 9.75 -17.98
N LEU A 82 -10.77 8.89 -17.67
CA LEU A 82 -10.45 8.53 -16.28
C LEU A 82 -9.90 9.74 -15.50
N THR A 83 -9.15 10.60 -16.18
CA THR A 83 -8.64 11.84 -15.58
C THR A 83 -9.77 12.80 -15.24
N GLU A 84 -10.74 12.96 -16.15
CA GLU A 84 -11.94 13.78 -15.93
C GLU A 84 -12.78 13.24 -14.77
N ILE A 85 -13.04 11.93 -14.74
CA ILE A 85 -13.76 11.29 -13.63
C ILE A 85 -13.06 11.57 -12.31
N ARG A 86 -11.74 11.38 -12.24
CA ARG A 86 -10.95 11.67 -11.02
C ARG A 86 -11.11 13.13 -10.58
N ARG A 87 -10.92 14.08 -11.50
CA ARG A 87 -11.02 15.52 -11.19
C ARG A 87 -12.44 15.90 -10.76
N HIS A 88 -13.45 15.35 -11.43
CA HIS A 88 -14.85 15.62 -11.13
C HIS A 88 -15.24 15.12 -9.73
N ILE A 89 -14.84 13.90 -9.37
CA ILE A 89 -15.07 13.33 -8.04
C ILE A 89 -14.39 14.17 -6.96
N LEU A 90 -13.11 14.51 -7.14
CA LEU A 90 -12.35 15.24 -6.13
C LEU A 90 -12.85 16.68 -5.92
N ALA A 91 -13.31 17.34 -6.98
CA ALA A 91 -13.80 18.71 -6.91
C ALA A 91 -15.25 18.84 -6.45
N ASN A 92 -16.16 17.96 -6.90
CA ASN A 92 -17.60 18.21 -6.80
C ASN A 92 -18.33 17.27 -5.84
N PHE A 93 -17.78 16.10 -5.50
CA PHE A 93 -18.49 15.16 -4.64
C PHE A 93 -18.32 15.54 -3.17
N ASP A 94 -19.42 15.53 -2.42
CA ASP A 94 -19.40 15.69 -0.96
C ASP A 94 -18.68 14.51 -0.29
N ASN A 95 -18.95 13.29 -0.77
CA ASN A 95 -18.37 12.05 -0.25
C ASN A 95 -17.25 11.55 -1.16
N LEU A 96 -16.05 11.36 -0.60
CA LEU A 96 -14.94 10.76 -1.33
C LEU A 96 -15.14 9.24 -1.48
N PRO A 97 -14.71 8.65 -2.60
CA PRO A 97 -14.71 7.21 -2.75
C PRO A 97 -13.74 6.57 -1.74
N VAL A 98 -14.11 5.40 -1.24
CA VAL A 98 -13.26 4.60 -0.33
C VAL A 98 -11.97 4.18 -1.03
N ALA A 99 -12.07 3.76 -2.29
CA ALA A 99 -10.95 3.37 -3.12
C ALA A 99 -11.25 3.65 -4.59
N GLY A 100 -10.20 3.94 -5.37
CA GLY A 100 -10.24 4.08 -6.81
C GLY A 100 -9.01 3.44 -7.42
N GLU A 101 -9.16 2.18 -7.87
CA GLU A 101 -8.05 1.40 -8.42
C GLU A 101 -8.01 1.51 -9.94
N TYR A 102 -6.80 1.68 -10.48
CA TYR A 102 -6.56 1.70 -11.92
C TYR A 102 -5.81 0.43 -12.33
N MET A 103 -6.36 -0.26 -13.33
CA MET A 103 -5.72 -1.43 -13.93
C MET A 103 -5.65 -1.25 -15.45
N HIS A 104 -4.45 -1.41 -15.99
CA HIS A 104 -4.23 -1.38 -17.44
C HIS A 104 -4.49 -2.76 -18.05
N ARG A 105 -4.84 -2.83 -19.34
CA ARG A 105 -5.19 -4.07 -20.04
C ARG A 105 -4.09 -5.13 -19.92
N ASP A 106 -2.85 -4.77 -20.20
CA ASP A 106 -1.74 -5.74 -20.16
C ASP A 106 -1.55 -6.37 -18.77
N ILE A 107 -1.75 -5.58 -17.71
CA ILE A 107 -1.67 -6.06 -16.34
C ILE A 107 -2.86 -6.98 -16.02
N TYR A 108 -4.04 -6.65 -16.55
CA TYR A 108 -5.24 -7.49 -16.42
C TYR A 108 -5.03 -8.85 -17.07
N ASP A 109 -4.53 -8.90 -18.31
CA ASP A 109 -4.32 -10.15 -19.05
C ASP A 109 -3.29 -11.05 -18.35
N ILE A 110 -2.19 -10.46 -17.85
CA ILE A 110 -1.19 -11.17 -17.04
C ILE A 110 -1.82 -11.68 -15.73
N ALA A 111 -2.60 -10.85 -15.05
CA ALA A 111 -3.26 -11.24 -13.81
C ALA A 111 -4.29 -12.35 -14.04
N GLU A 112 -4.99 -12.37 -15.18
CA GLU A 112 -5.90 -13.45 -15.55
C GLU A 112 -5.14 -14.77 -15.77
N GLN A 113 -4.03 -14.72 -16.53
CA GLN A 113 -3.25 -15.91 -16.85
C GLN A 113 -2.57 -16.54 -15.63
N TYR A 114 -2.00 -15.72 -14.75
CA TYR A 114 -1.21 -16.20 -13.59
C TYR A 114 -1.98 -16.14 -12.26
N GLY A 115 -3.13 -15.46 -12.22
CA GLY A 115 -3.94 -15.31 -11.02
C GLY A 115 -4.93 -16.45 -10.78
N LYS A 116 -5.09 -17.38 -11.74
CA LYS A 116 -6.07 -18.48 -11.66
C LYS A 116 -5.98 -19.29 -10.37
N ASP A 117 -4.78 -19.54 -9.87
CA ASP A 117 -4.56 -20.28 -8.63
C ASP A 117 -5.00 -19.48 -7.39
N THR A 118 -4.73 -18.17 -7.39
CA THR A 118 -5.16 -17.26 -6.31
C THR A 118 -6.66 -17.06 -6.34
N PHE A 119 -7.25 -16.93 -7.54
CA PHE A 119 -8.69 -16.83 -7.75
C PHE A 119 -9.41 -18.09 -7.27
N LEU A 120 -8.96 -19.28 -7.67
CA LEU A 120 -9.48 -20.57 -7.19
C LEU A 120 -9.35 -20.71 -5.67
N MET A 121 -8.27 -20.20 -5.08
CA MET A 121 -8.07 -20.22 -3.63
C MET A 121 -9.09 -19.31 -2.92
N ILE A 122 -9.30 -18.09 -3.41
CA ILE A 122 -10.27 -17.14 -2.84
C ILE A 122 -11.70 -17.66 -3.02
N ASP A 123 -12.05 -18.15 -4.21
CA ASP A 123 -13.37 -18.67 -4.54
C ASP A 123 -13.72 -19.91 -3.70
N LYS A 124 -12.76 -20.84 -3.50
CA LYS A 124 -13.01 -22.11 -2.82
C LYS A 124 -12.84 -22.08 -1.30
N LEU A 125 -12.00 -21.19 -0.77
CA LEU A 125 -11.67 -21.14 0.66
C LEU A 125 -12.14 -19.87 1.37
N GLY A 126 -12.59 -18.86 0.61
CA GLY A 126 -12.98 -17.56 1.12
C GLY A 126 -11.80 -16.71 1.59
N THR A 127 -11.98 -15.39 1.56
CA THR A 127 -10.99 -14.40 2.00
C THR A 127 -10.66 -14.51 3.49
N ASP A 128 -11.57 -15.04 4.30
CA ASP A 128 -11.42 -15.17 5.75
C ASP A 128 -10.29 -16.11 6.19
N LYS A 129 -9.90 -17.08 5.34
CA LYS A 129 -8.84 -18.05 5.64
C LYS A 129 -7.48 -17.66 5.06
N MET A 130 -7.41 -16.62 4.24
CA MET A 130 -6.18 -16.16 3.58
C MET A 130 -5.06 -15.79 4.57
N PRO A 131 -5.31 -15.09 5.69
CA PRO A 131 -4.25 -14.77 6.65
C PRO A 131 -3.59 -16.01 7.26
N PHE A 132 -4.38 -17.07 7.46
CA PHE A 132 -3.87 -18.35 7.98
C PHE A 132 -2.97 -19.04 6.94
N PHE A 133 -3.37 -19.06 5.66
CA PHE A 133 -2.56 -19.66 4.59
C PHE A 133 -1.26 -18.90 4.35
N PHE A 134 -1.27 -17.56 4.37
CA PHE A 134 -0.04 -16.78 4.27
C PHE A 134 0.89 -17.01 5.46
N THR A 135 0.35 -17.12 6.67
CA THR A 135 1.13 -17.42 7.87
C THR A 135 1.73 -18.83 7.81
N LEU A 136 0.95 -19.81 7.34
CA LEU A 136 1.40 -21.18 7.19
C LEU A 136 2.49 -21.28 6.12
N LYS A 137 2.26 -20.67 4.94
CA LYS A 137 3.26 -20.58 3.87
C LYS A 137 4.54 -19.93 4.36
N GLY A 138 4.46 -18.80 5.07
CA GLY A 138 5.64 -18.12 5.61
C GLY A 138 6.40 -18.98 6.62
N ARG A 139 5.70 -19.75 7.45
CA ARG A 139 6.33 -20.72 8.37
C ARG A 139 6.98 -21.87 7.61
N THR A 140 6.32 -22.39 6.58
CA THR A 140 6.86 -23.47 5.75
C THR A 140 8.09 -23.02 4.98
N ASP A 141 8.09 -21.83 4.36
CA ASP A 141 9.26 -21.27 3.67
C ASP A 141 10.41 -21.03 4.66
N ALA A 142 10.14 -20.48 5.85
CA ALA A 142 11.15 -20.29 6.90
C ALA A 142 11.68 -21.60 7.51
N MET A 143 10.89 -22.68 7.47
CA MET A 143 11.32 -24.01 7.88
C MET A 143 12.14 -24.68 6.78
N LEU A 144 11.75 -24.54 5.50
CA LEU A 144 12.53 -25.05 4.38
C LEU A 144 13.85 -24.29 4.19
N GLU A 145 13.89 -22.98 4.43
CA GLU A 145 15.14 -22.21 4.42
C GLU A 145 16.14 -22.69 5.49
N LYS A 146 15.63 -23.23 6.59
CA LYS A 146 16.45 -23.82 7.67
C LYS A 146 16.90 -25.24 7.38
N VAL A 147 16.31 -25.91 6.39
CA VAL A 147 16.69 -27.26 6.00
C VAL A 147 17.52 -27.14 4.72
N ASN A 148 18.84 -27.33 4.83
CA ASN A 148 19.79 -27.36 3.72
C ASN A 148 19.56 -28.57 2.78
N PHE A 149 18.34 -28.74 2.25
CA PHE A 149 18.03 -29.83 1.34
C PHE A 149 17.91 -29.27 -0.09
N SER A 150 19.06 -29.38 -0.77
CA SER A 150 19.30 -29.21 -2.21
C SER A 150 19.58 -27.78 -2.72
N ASP A 151 20.86 -27.40 -2.67
CA ASP A 151 21.49 -26.36 -3.50
C ASP A 151 21.48 -26.66 -5.02
N ARG A 152 20.54 -27.47 -5.53
CA ARG A 152 20.61 -27.99 -6.91
C ARG A 152 19.30 -28.07 -7.69
N ILE A 153 18.14 -27.73 -7.13
CA ILE A 153 16.85 -27.91 -7.84
C ILE A 153 15.96 -26.64 -7.89
N SER A 154 16.47 -25.44 -7.57
CA SER A 154 15.67 -24.22 -7.82
C SER A 154 16.51 -22.95 -8.02
N PRO A 155 16.43 -22.25 -9.17
CA PRO A 155 16.98 -20.91 -9.32
C PRO A 155 16.26 -19.86 -8.44
N THR A 156 15.16 -20.21 -7.77
CA THR A 156 14.32 -19.25 -7.06
C THR A 156 14.88 -18.85 -5.68
N ALA A 157 15.88 -19.56 -5.16
CA ALA A 157 16.50 -19.28 -3.86
C ALA A 157 17.54 -18.14 -3.85
N ARG A 158 17.63 -17.33 -4.92
CA ARG A 158 18.50 -16.13 -4.97
C ARG A 158 17.77 -14.84 -5.29
N CYS A 159 16.45 -14.79 -5.12
CA CYS A 159 15.75 -13.52 -4.96
C CYS A 159 15.90 -13.06 -3.51
N ARG A 160 17.12 -12.64 -3.14
CA ARG A 160 17.20 -11.48 -2.24
C ARG A 160 16.39 -10.42 -2.98
N ILE A 161 15.27 -9.99 -2.40
CA ILE A 161 14.69 -8.70 -2.72
C ILE A 161 15.85 -7.73 -2.56
N ARG A 162 16.51 -7.38 -3.67
CA ARG A 162 17.41 -6.23 -3.68
C ARG A 162 16.51 -5.08 -3.23
N PRO A 163 16.93 -4.25 -2.26
CA PRO A 163 16.28 -2.96 -2.12
C PRO A 163 16.26 -2.31 -3.52
N PRO A 164 15.20 -1.56 -3.86
CA PRO A 164 15.16 -0.87 -5.14
C PRO A 164 16.50 -0.14 -5.30
N VAL A 165 17.17 -0.42 -6.41
CA VAL A 165 18.40 0.26 -6.80
C VAL A 165 18.17 1.75 -6.55
N SER A 166 19.01 2.32 -5.68
CA SER A 166 19.10 3.76 -5.49
C SER A 166 19.09 4.40 -6.87
N GLN A 167 18.06 5.19 -7.17
CA GLN A 167 18.05 6.02 -8.36
C GLN A 167 19.41 6.74 -8.42
N PRO A 168 20.10 6.76 -9.57
CA PRO A 168 21.24 7.64 -9.73
C PRO A 168 20.73 9.06 -9.46
N SER A 169 21.36 9.74 -8.51
CA SER A 169 21.28 11.18 -8.35
C SER A 169 21.41 11.80 -9.74
N ALA A 170 20.33 12.42 -10.22
CA ALA A 170 20.38 13.24 -11.43
C ALA A 170 21.24 14.45 -11.11
N THR A 171 22.54 14.31 -11.34
CA THR A 171 23.45 15.42 -11.53
C THR A 171 22.91 16.23 -12.69
N ALA A 172 22.64 17.51 -12.41
CA ALA A 172 22.32 18.51 -13.41
C ALA A 172 23.34 18.45 -14.56
N ASN A 173 22.85 18.19 -15.77
CA ASN A 173 23.56 18.51 -17.01
C ASN A 173 22.74 19.54 -17.75
N GLU A 174 23.06 20.80 -17.42
CA GLU A 174 22.87 21.96 -18.26
C GLU A 174 23.77 21.80 -19.50
N LYS A 175 23.18 21.61 -20.70
CA LYS A 175 23.61 22.17 -22.00
C LYS A 175 22.98 21.47 -23.21
N LEU A 176 22.56 22.32 -24.17
CA LEU A 176 22.20 22.07 -25.58
C LEU A 176 20.86 21.33 -25.80
N ALA A 177 19.93 21.77 -26.66
CA ALA A 177 19.95 22.65 -27.82
C ALA A 177 18.56 23.34 -27.94
N ARG A 178 18.48 24.62 -28.34
CA ARG A 178 18.02 25.04 -29.69
C ARG A 178 16.90 24.21 -30.28
#